data_AF-A0A1R0WDB0-F1
#
_entry.id   AF-A0A1R0WDB0-F1
#
_cell.length_a   1.000
_cell.length_b   1.000
_cell.length_c   1.000
_cell.angle_alpha   90.00
_cell.angle_beta   90.00
_cell.angle_gamma   90.00
#
_symmetry.space_group_name_H-M   'P 1'
#
loop_
_entity.id
_entity.type
_entity.pdbx_description
1 polymer ?
#
loop_
_entity_poly.entity_id
_entity_poly.type
_entity_poly.pdbx_seq_one_letter_code
_entity_poly.pdbx_strand_id
1 'polypeptide(L)'
;MNKSYEVEYCNLELRFSRLRIQQLIKDLIQEGYSLYWSEDEDYFILSVRTGRKLVKLKFQQMRTGDYKLIGDYIIKDAKLAEYIEKLIGDTRGHAVVRRFKDHIIVIENILFGEVIRLVEVSGFKQKVIYQKGPAPTLEEMEEMFTSTEGELRLTLLRMEIDDELERLYEAIGANDTTRADKCRAKLLQMQDRMLMLEW
;
A
#
# COMPACT_ATOMS: atom_id res chain seq x y z
N MET A 1 27.69 2.09 -11.98
CA MET A 1 26.45 2.90 -12.13
C MET A 1 26.08 3.44 -10.75
N ASN A 2 26.56 4.64 -10.38
CA ASN A 2 26.18 5.29 -9.13
C ASN A 2 25.11 6.34 -9.44
N LYS A 3 23.84 5.94 -9.43
CA LYS A 3 22.79 6.93 -9.19
C LYS A 3 22.84 7.20 -7.69
N SER A 4 22.99 8.46 -7.30
CA SER A 4 22.88 8.88 -5.90
C SER A 4 21.49 8.51 -5.41
N TYR A 5 21.36 7.35 -4.76
CA TYR A 5 20.14 6.95 -4.11
C TYR A 5 19.96 7.86 -2.90
N GLU A 6 18.97 8.75 -2.97
CA GLU A 6 18.68 9.71 -1.92
C GLU A 6 17.18 9.73 -1.70
N VAL A 7 16.79 9.44 -0.47
CA VAL A 7 15.41 9.42 -0.03
C VAL A 7 15.27 10.40 1.12
N GLU A 8 14.36 11.35 0.96
CA GLU A 8 13.96 12.27 2.02
C GLU A 8 12.66 11.78 2.64
N TYR A 9 12.66 11.60 3.95
CA TYR A 9 11.47 11.36 4.74
C TYR A 9 11.11 12.66 5.43
N CYS A 10 10.00 13.28 5.04
CA CYS A 10 9.48 14.49 5.64
C CYS A 10 8.30 14.15 6.56
N ASN A 11 8.18 14.87 7.68
CA ASN A 11 7.14 14.63 8.69
C ASN A 11 7.03 13.16 9.08
N LEU A 12 8.18 12.48 9.20
CA LEU A 12 8.20 11.08 9.63
C LEU A 12 7.65 11.01 11.04
N GLU A 13 6.67 10.14 11.25
CA GLU A 13 6.08 9.86 12.55
C GLU A 13 5.92 8.36 12.71
N LEU A 14 6.74 7.78 13.59
CA LEU A 14 6.69 6.36 13.94
C LEU A 14 6.59 6.20 15.46
N ARG A 15 5.86 5.18 15.92
CA ARG A 15 5.72 4.85 17.35
C ARG A 15 6.43 3.56 17.70
N PHE A 16 7.13 3.58 18.83
CA PHE A 16 7.93 2.47 19.32
C PHE A 16 7.68 2.23 20.81
N SER A 17 7.63 0.97 21.21
CA SER A 17 7.88 0.59 22.60
C SER A 17 9.38 0.47 22.85
N ARG A 18 9.80 0.47 24.12
CA ARG A 18 11.20 0.18 24.50
C ARG A 18 11.73 -1.10 23.86
N LEU A 19 10.92 -2.16 23.83
CA LEU A 19 11.26 -3.44 23.22
C LEU A 19 11.51 -3.31 21.71
N ARG A 20 10.67 -2.56 20.99
CA ARG A 20 10.86 -2.32 19.56
C ARG A 20 12.12 -1.51 19.26
N ILE A 21 12.52 -0.55 20.11
CA ILE A 21 13.81 0.14 19.96
C ILE A 21 14.98 -0.83 20.11
N GLN A 22 14.92 -1.74 21.10
CA GLN A 22 15.97 -2.74 21.26
C GLN A 22 16.05 -3.71 20.08
N GLN A 23 14.91 -4.11 19.52
CA GLN A 23 14.84 -4.90 18.29
C GLN A 23 15.43 -4.14 17.09
N LEU A 24 15.08 -2.87 16.92
CA LEU A 24 15.65 -2.00 15.89
C LEU A 24 17.18 -1.93 15.97
N ILE A 25 17.74 -1.75 17.17
CA ILE A 25 19.20 -1.73 17.38
C ILE A 25 19.81 -3.07 16.99
N LYS A 26 19.20 -4.18 17.40
CA LYS A 26 19.68 -5.53 17.07
C LYS A 26 19.67 -5.77 15.57
N ASP A 27 18.58 -5.45 14.89
CA ASP A 27 18.44 -5.62 13.45
C ASP A 27 19.46 -4.79 12.67
N LEU A 28 19.67 -3.53 13.07
CA LEU A 28 20.68 -2.67 12.46
C LEU A 28 22.10 -3.20 12.66
N ILE A 29 22.42 -3.78 13.83
CA ILE A 29 23.73 -4.44 14.05
C ILE A 29 23.87 -5.68 13.15
N GLN A 30 22.80 -6.48 13.01
CA GLN A 30 22.80 -7.67 12.16
C GLN A 30 23.01 -7.32 10.67
N GLU A 31 22.47 -6.20 10.22
CA GLU A 31 22.71 -5.64 8.88
C GLU A 31 24.12 -5.05 8.71
N GLY A 32 24.92 -5.01 9.78
CA GLY A 32 26.34 -4.61 9.76
C GLY A 32 26.59 -3.13 10.07
N TYR A 33 25.60 -2.39 10.58
CA TYR A 33 25.80 -0.99 10.95
C TYR A 33 26.57 -0.84 12.26
N SER A 34 27.46 0.15 12.29
CA SER A 34 28.04 0.65 13.54
C SER A 34 27.09 1.67 14.17
N LEU A 35 26.70 1.42 15.42
CA LEU A 35 25.71 2.22 16.15
C LEU A 35 26.33 2.89 17.37
N TYR A 36 25.83 4.08 17.70
CA TYR A 36 26.05 4.75 18.97
C TYR A 36 24.71 5.24 19.47
N TRP A 37 24.45 5.21 20.78
CA TRP A 37 23.23 5.78 21.32
C TRP A 37 23.47 6.47 22.65
N SER A 38 22.62 7.45 22.94
CA SER A 38 22.54 8.15 24.21
C SER A 38 21.08 8.32 24.58
N GLU A 39 20.78 8.31 25.87
CA GLU A 39 19.43 8.50 26.40
C GLU A 39 19.49 9.56 27.50
N ASP A 40 18.59 10.53 27.43
CA ASP A 40 18.29 11.49 28.50
C ASP A 40 16.82 11.38 28.93
N GLU A 41 16.30 12.34 29.70
CA GLU A 41 14.92 12.31 30.21
C GLU A 41 13.85 12.51 29.12
N ASP A 42 14.19 13.17 28.01
CA ASP A 42 13.25 13.55 26.96
C ASP A 42 13.46 12.74 25.66
N TYR A 43 14.68 12.26 25.42
CA TYR A 43 15.09 11.68 24.15
C TYR A 43 15.99 10.45 24.30
N PHE A 44 15.70 9.47 23.45
CA PHE A 44 16.65 8.43 23.05
C PHE A 44 17.19 8.76 21.66
N ILE A 45 18.50 8.89 21.50
CA ILE A 45 19.13 9.24 20.23
C ILE A 45 19.93 8.05 19.73
N LEU A 46 19.52 7.47 18.60
CA LEU A 46 20.25 6.41 17.91
C LEU A 46 21.02 6.99 16.72
N SER A 47 22.34 6.86 16.75
CA SER A 47 23.24 7.31 15.71
C SER A 47 23.73 6.12 14.88
N VAL A 48 23.29 6.06 13.62
CA VAL A 48 23.63 5.00 12.65
C VAL A 48 24.72 5.50 11.71
N ARG A 49 25.88 4.82 11.66
CA ARG A 49 26.97 5.18 10.75
C ARG A 49 26.70 4.62 9.34
N THR A 50 26.48 5.49 8.37
CA THR A 50 26.29 5.17 6.95
C THR A 50 27.45 5.70 6.13
N GLY A 51 28.43 4.83 5.86
CA GLY A 51 29.68 5.23 5.20
C GLY A 51 30.44 6.30 6.00
N ARG A 52 30.50 7.52 5.46
CA ARG A 52 31.19 8.68 6.09
C ARG A 52 30.28 9.58 6.92
N LYS A 53 28.96 9.36 6.90
CA LYS A 53 27.99 10.18 7.63
C LYS A 53 27.37 9.40 8.77
N LEU A 54 26.76 10.14 9.69
CA LEU A 54 26.07 9.60 10.85
C LEU A 54 24.64 10.12 10.82
N VAL A 55 23.68 9.22 10.66
CA VAL A 55 22.25 9.52 10.70
C VAL A 55 21.80 9.43 12.16
N LYS A 56 21.28 10.53 12.71
CA LYS A 56 20.81 10.58 14.11
C LYS A 56 19.29 10.49 14.15
N LEU A 57 18.76 9.31 14.46
CA LEU A 57 17.34 9.08 14.71
C LEU A 57 17.01 9.52 16.13
N LYS A 58 16.12 10.51 16.27
CA LYS A 58 15.76 11.10 17.56
C LYS A 58 14.38 10.62 18.00
N PHE A 59 14.33 9.80 19.03
CA PHE A 59 13.12 9.25 19.59
C PHE A 59 12.74 10.08 20.81
N GLN A 60 11.62 10.79 20.73
CA GLN A 60 11.06 11.52 21.87
C GLN A 60 10.36 10.53 22.81
N GLN A 61 10.66 10.60 24.09
CA GLN A 61 9.98 9.82 25.11
C GLN A 61 8.60 10.42 25.39
N MET A 62 7.58 9.55 25.47
CA MET A 62 6.22 9.92 25.81
C MET A 62 5.94 9.63 27.28
N ARG A 63 4.96 10.35 27.86
CA ARG A 63 4.54 10.14 29.26
C ARG A 63 4.04 8.72 29.55
N THR A 64 3.63 7.97 28.51
CA THR A 64 3.19 6.57 28.62
C THR A 64 4.35 5.58 28.78
N GLY A 65 5.61 6.03 28.61
CA GLY A 65 6.79 5.17 28.56
C GLY A 65 7.14 4.67 27.14
N ASP A 66 6.31 5.00 26.16
CA ASP A 66 6.58 4.75 24.74
C ASP A 66 7.47 5.84 24.13
N TYR A 67 7.94 5.61 22.92
CA TYR A 67 8.80 6.51 22.17
C TYR A 67 8.21 6.85 20.81
N LYS A 68 8.52 8.06 20.34
CA LYS A 68 8.08 8.55 19.04
C LYS A 68 9.25 9.08 18.24
N LEU A 69 9.50 8.50 17.06
CA LEU A 69 10.46 9.06 16.10
C LEU A 69 9.75 10.12 15.28
N ILE A 70 10.16 11.38 15.44
CA ILE A 70 9.61 12.51 14.69
C ILE A 70 10.73 13.23 13.96
N GLY A 71 10.45 13.67 12.74
CA GLY A 71 11.25 14.70 12.07
C GLY A 71 11.49 14.42 10.60
N ASP A 72 12.43 15.19 10.04
CA ASP A 72 12.84 15.08 8.66
C ASP A 72 14.20 14.39 8.56
N TYR A 73 14.31 13.39 7.69
CA TYR A 73 15.51 12.57 7.54
C TYR A 73 15.91 12.45 6.08
N ILE A 74 17.19 12.67 5.79
CA ILE A 74 17.78 12.44 4.47
C ILE A 74 18.67 11.21 4.55
N ILE A 75 18.29 10.15 3.85
CA ILE A 75 18.99 8.87 3.86
C ILE A 75 19.54 8.58 2.47
N LYS A 76 20.86 8.42 2.40
CA LYS A 76 21.59 8.10 1.16
C LYS A 76 22.03 6.64 1.06
N ASP A 77 21.88 5.91 2.17
CA ASP A 77 22.13 4.49 2.21
C ASP A 77 20.87 3.74 1.80
N ALA A 78 20.96 2.94 0.73
CA ALA A 78 19.79 2.27 0.17
C ALA A 78 19.19 1.23 1.12
N LYS A 79 20.03 0.47 1.82
CA LYS A 79 19.57 -0.55 2.77
C LYS A 79 18.87 0.10 3.96
N LEU A 80 19.44 1.19 4.49
CA LEU A 80 18.82 1.91 5.61
C LEU A 80 17.49 2.54 5.19
N ALA A 81 17.40 3.11 3.99
CA ALA A 81 16.16 3.67 3.48
C ALA A 81 15.05 2.61 3.34
N GLU A 82 15.36 1.48 2.71
CA GLU A 82 14.44 0.33 2.60
C GLU A 82 13.98 -0.15 3.98
N TYR A 83 14.92 -0.21 4.94
CA TYR A 83 14.60 -0.60 6.31
C TYR A 83 13.67 0.42 7.01
N ILE A 84 13.89 1.74 6.86
CA ILE A 84 12.98 2.77 7.39
C ILE A 84 11.58 2.66 6.77
N GLU A 85 11.47 2.36 5.48
CA GLU A 85 10.18 2.15 4.81
C GLU A 85 9.43 0.95 5.38
N LYS A 86 10.15 -0.15 5.61
CA LYS A 86 9.59 -1.31 6.30
C LYS A 86 9.08 -0.93 7.70
N LEU A 87 9.82 -0.13 8.46
CA LEU A 87 9.35 0.37 9.76
C LEU A 87 8.10 1.24 9.64
N ILE A 88 7.99 2.09 8.60
CA ILE A 88 6.77 2.87 8.36
C ILE A 88 5.57 1.93 8.21
N GLY A 89 5.70 0.85 7.42
CA GLY A 89 4.66 -0.18 7.29
C GLY A 89 4.36 -0.90 8.61
N ASP A 90 5.37 -1.48 9.25
CA ASP A 90 5.24 -2.34 10.44
C ASP A 90 4.74 -1.59 11.69
N THR A 91 4.98 -0.28 11.76
CA THR A 91 4.51 0.57 12.86
C THR A 91 3.20 1.30 12.55
N ARG A 92 2.63 1.10 11.34
CA ARG A 92 1.52 1.90 10.82
C ARG A 92 1.80 3.41 10.94
N GLY A 93 3.03 3.79 10.59
CA GLY A 93 3.51 5.16 10.69
C GLY A 93 3.03 6.07 9.57
N HIS A 94 3.47 7.32 9.64
CA HIS A 94 3.15 8.36 8.68
C HIS A 94 4.42 9.01 8.15
N ALA A 95 4.44 9.34 6.86
CA ALA A 95 5.57 10.06 6.25
C ALA A 95 5.17 10.64 4.90
N VAL A 96 5.90 11.67 4.48
CA VAL A 96 5.99 12.07 3.07
C VAL A 96 7.38 11.68 2.58
N VAL A 97 7.45 10.70 1.68
CA VAL A 97 8.71 10.18 1.15
C VAL A 97 8.98 10.80 -0.21
N ARG A 98 10.13 11.44 -0.38
CA ARG A 98 10.58 11.99 -1.66
C ARG A 98 11.78 11.22 -2.16
N ARG A 99 11.70 10.79 -3.41
CA ARG A 99 12.79 10.10 -4.11
C ARG A 99 13.23 10.94 -5.29
N PHE A 100 14.55 11.11 -5.40
CA PHE A 100 15.16 11.87 -6.47
C PHE A 100 15.74 10.90 -7.49
N LYS A 101 15.25 10.98 -8.73
CA LYS A 101 15.77 10.20 -9.84
C LYS A 101 15.94 11.10 -11.06
N ASP A 102 17.20 11.46 -11.32
CA ASP A 102 17.57 12.36 -12.42
C ASP A 102 16.82 13.71 -12.33
N HIS A 103 15.89 14.00 -13.25
CA HIS A 103 15.07 15.21 -13.26
C HIS A 103 13.62 14.99 -12.78
N ILE A 104 13.36 13.81 -12.19
CA ILE A 104 12.05 13.40 -11.71
C ILE A 104 12.11 13.25 -10.20
N ILE A 105 11.14 13.86 -9.51
CA ILE A 105 10.92 13.67 -8.09
C ILE A 105 9.63 12.88 -7.93
N VAL A 106 9.70 11.75 -7.24
CA VAL A 106 8.54 10.96 -6.87
C VAL A 106 8.23 11.25 -5.41
N ILE A 107 6.98 11.60 -5.11
CA ILE A 107 6.49 11.94 -3.78
C ILE A 107 5.39 10.95 -3.39
N GLU A 108 5.64 10.22 -2.30
CA GLU A 108 4.72 9.26 -1.70
C GLU A 108 4.20 9.82 -0.38
N ASN A 109 2.89 10.02 -0.26
CA ASN A 109 2.27 10.31 1.03
C ASN A 109 1.82 8.98 1.64
N ILE A 110 2.34 8.68 2.82
CA ILE A 110 2.06 7.45 3.57
C ILE A 110 1.28 7.82 4.83
N LEU A 111 0.14 7.17 5.04
CA LEU A 111 -0.62 7.24 6.29
C LEU A 111 -0.95 5.83 6.77
N PHE A 112 -0.80 5.59 8.07
CA PHE A 112 -1.07 4.28 8.70
C PHE A 112 -0.29 3.12 8.06
N GLY A 113 0.92 3.40 7.57
CA GLY A 113 1.77 2.43 6.88
C GLY A 113 1.39 2.18 5.42
N GLU A 114 0.38 2.87 4.87
CA GLU A 114 -0.08 2.68 3.50
C GLU A 114 0.11 3.93 2.64
N VAL A 115 0.54 3.73 1.39
CA VAL A 115 0.62 4.83 0.41
C VAL A 115 -0.79 5.29 0.08
N ILE A 116 -1.12 6.54 0.42
CA ILE A 116 -2.42 7.15 0.11
C ILE A 116 -2.36 8.05 -1.12
N ARG A 117 -1.17 8.51 -1.52
CA ARG A 117 -0.99 9.37 -2.69
C ARG A 117 0.41 9.21 -3.26
N LEU A 118 0.50 9.14 -4.59
CA LEU A 118 1.74 9.12 -5.35
C LEU A 118 1.71 10.24 -6.39
N VAL A 119 2.70 11.12 -6.35
CA VAL A 119 2.83 12.25 -7.28
C VAL A 119 4.21 12.22 -7.91
N GLU A 120 4.24 12.32 -9.23
CA GLU A 120 5.47 12.52 -9.99
C GLU A 120 5.60 14.00 -10.37
N VAL A 121 6.76 14.56 -10.12
CA VAL A 121 7.09 15.95 -10.43
C VAL A 121 8.27 15.97 -11.40
N SER A 122 8.09 16.59 -12.57
CA SER A 122 9.13 16.76 -13.58
C SER A 122 9.12 18.19 -14.09
N GLY A 123 10.17 18.95 -13.74
CA GLY A 123 10.24 20.39 -14.00
C GLY A 123 9.02 21.13 -13.40
N PHE A 124 8.21 21.74 -14.26
CA PHE A 124 6.98 22.45 -13.87
C PHE A 124 5.71 21.58 -13.89
N LYS A 125 5.80 20.32 -14.32
CA LYS A 125 4.65 19.43 -14.41
C LYS A 125 4.53 18.58 -13.15
N GLN A 126 3.31 18.48 -12.64
CA GLN A 126 2.94 17.55 -11.58
C GLN A 126 1.90 16.58 -12.12
N LYS A 127 2.12 15.29 -11.93
CA LYS A 127 1.20 14.22 -12.33
C LYS A 127 0.86 13.38 -11.10
N VAL A 128 -0.40 13.39 -10.69
CA VAL A 128 -0.90 12.45 -9.67
C VAL A 128 -0.98 11.07 -10.34
N ILE A 129 -0.16 10.13 -9.89
CA ILE A 129 -0.14 8.75 -10.41
C ILE A 129 -1.19 7.92 -9.67
N TYR A 130 -1.30 8.12 -8.36
CA TYR A 130 -2.23 7.38 -7.51
C TYR A 130 -2.76 8.29 -6.41
N GLN A 131 -4.04 8.10 -6.07
CA GLN A 131 -4.66 8.69 -4.90
C GLN A 131 -5.70 7.70 -4.39
N LYS A 132 -5.50 7.22 -3.16
CA LYS A 132 -6.49 6.40 -2.46
C LYS A 132 -7.71 7.31 -2.24
N GLY A 133 -8.88 6.83 -2.67
CA GLY A 133 -10.14 7.56 -2.44
C GLY A 133 -10.37 7.81 -0.95
N PRO A 134 -11.25 8.76 -0.59
CA PRO A 134 -11.67 8.89 0.80
C PRO A 134 -12.17 7.54 1.34
N ALA A 135 -11.97 7.28 2.64
CA ALA A 135 -12.69 6.19 3.28
C ALA A 135 -14.20 6.45 3.08
N PRO A 136 -15.00 5.40 2.78
CA PRO A 136 -16.43 5.61 2.62
C PRO A 136 -16.99 6.25 3.89
N THR A 137 -17.85 7.23 3.73
CA THR A 137 -18.61 7.83 4.83
C THR A 137 -19.52 6.78 5.47
N LEU A 138 -19.96 6.99 6.71
CA LEU A 138 -20.88 6.07 7.38
C LEU A 138 -22.16 5.85 6.56
N GLU A 139 -22.65 6.92 5.91
CA GLU A 139 -23.80 6.89 5.00
C GLU A 139 -23.52 6.03 3.77
N GLU A 140 -22.36 6.20 3.12
CA GLU A 140 -21.94 5.33 2.00
C GLU A 140 -21.72 3.88 2.42
N MET A 141 -21.27 3.63 3.66
CA MET A 141 -21.17 2.28 4.23
C MET A 141 -22.55 1.66 4.48
N GLU A 142 -23.52 2.43 4.99
CA GLU A 142 -24.91 1.98 5.16
C GLU A 142 -25.59 1.72 3.81
N GLU A 143 -25.38 2.58 2.80
CA GLU A 143 -25.86 2.36 1.43
C GLU A 143 -25.23 1.10 0.82
N MET A 144 -23.92 0.90 0.98
CA MET A 144 -23.26 -0.33 0.52
C MET A 144 -23.76 -1.58 1.26
N PHE A 145 -24.05 -1.47 2.56
CA PHE A 145 -24.56 -2.57 3.38
C PHE A 145 -26.02 -2.91 3.08
N THR A 146 -26.82 -1.93 2.70
CA THR A 146 -28.24 -2.08 2.34
C THR A 146 -28.45 -2.32 0.84
N SER A 147 -27.42 -2.14 0.03
CA SER A 147 -27.46 -2.34 -1.41
C SER A 147 -27.71 -3.81 -1.75
N THR A 148 -28.80 -4.05 -2.47
CA THR A 148 -29.15 -5.35 -3.07
C THR A 148 -28.67 -5.44 -4.53
N GLU A 149 -27.87 -4.47 -5.00
CA GLU A 149 -27.41 -4.37 -6.39
C GLU A 149 -26.67 -5.65 -6.84
N GLY A 150 -25.84 -6.23 -5.97
CA GLY A 150 -25.13 -7.49 -6.25
C GLY A 150 -26.10 -8.67 -6.39
N GLU A 151 -27.08 -8.77 -5.50
CA GLU A 151 -28.12 -9.80 -5.53
C GLU A 151 -28.98 -9.66 -6.79
N LEU A 152 -29.39 -8.44 -7.14
CA LEU A 152 -30.20 -8.15 -8.33
C LEU A 152 -29.43 -8.49 -9.61
N ARG A 153 -28.14 -8.17 -9.69
CA ARG A 153 -27.27 -8.57 -10.82
C ARG A 153 -27.11 -10.08 -10.92
N LEU A 154 -27.00 -10.78 -9.79
CA LEU A 154 -26.93 -12.24 -9.77
C LEU A 154 -28.26 -12.86 -10.24
N THR A 155 -29.40 -12.30 -9.82
CA THR A 155 -30.73 -12.74 -10.29
C THR A 155 -30.87 -12.55 -11.80
N LEU A 156 -30.50 -11.38 -12.33
CA LEU A 156 -30.55 -11.11 -13.77
C LEU A 156 -29.64 -12.04 -14.56
N LEU A 157 -28.42 -12.29 -14.08
CA LEU A 157 -27.48 -13.20 -14.73
C LEU A 157 -28.01 -14.65 -14.75
N ARG A 158 -28.70 -15.09 -13.70
CA ARG A 158 -29.35 -16.42 -13.66
C ARG A 158 -30.46 -16.53 -14.70
N MET A 159 -31.29 -15.50 -14.84
CA MET A 159 -32.31 -15.46 -15.90
C MET A 159 -31.69 -15.51 -17.29
N GLU A 160 -30.60 -14.77 -17.53
CA GLU A 160 -29.88 -14.83 -18.82
C GLU A 160 -29.27 -16.21 -19.11
N ILE A 161 -28.81 -16.92 -18.09
CA ILE A 161 -28.30 -18.30 -18.21
C ILE A 161 -29.45 -19.25 -18.57
N ASP A 162 -30.59 -19.14 -17.90
CA ASP A 162 -31.78 -19.97 -18.17
C ASP A 162 -32.26 -19.77 -19.63
N ASP A 163 -32.36 -18.52 -20.09
CA ASP A 163 -32.72 -18.18 -21.47
C ASP A 163 -31.73 -18.78 -22.49
N GLU A 164 -30.42 -18.75 -22.19
CA GLU A 164 -29.40 -19.27 -23.10
C GLU A 164 -29.33 -20.81 -23.09
N LEU A 165 -29.67 -21.44 -21.96
CA LEU A 165 -29.84 -22.90 -21.87
C LEU A 165 -31.05 -23.38 -22.67
N GLU A 166 -32.16 -22.64 -22.66
CA GLU A 166 -33.33 -22.93 -23.49
C GLU A 166 -32.97 -22.86 -24.98
N ARG A 167 -32.26 -21.81 -25.42
CA ARG A 167 -31.76 -21.69 -26.80
C ARG A 167 -30.81 -22.82 -27.20
N LEU A 168 -29.97 -23.28 -26.28
CA LEU A 168 -29.10 -24.43 -26.50
C LEU A 168 -29.92 -25.71 -26.68
N TYR A 169 -30.94 -25.93 -25.85
CA TYR A 169 -31.83 -27.07 -25.95
C TYR A 169 -32.55 -27.12 -27.31
N GLU A 170 -33.10 -25.99 -27.76
CA GLU A 170 -33.71 -25.86 -29.09
C GLU A 170 -32.73 -26.16 -30.22
N ALA A 171 -31.50 -25.63 -30.14
CA ALA A 171 -30.48 -25.82 -31.17
C ALA A 171 -30.03 -27.30 -31.26
N ILE A 172 -29.89 -27.97 -30.12
CA ILE A 172 -29.61 -29.40 -30.06
C ILE A 172 -30.77 -30.20 -30.65
N GLY A 173 -32.01 -29.86 -30.30
CA GLY A 173 -33.22 -30.50 -30.85
C GLY A 173 -33.36 -30.33 -32.37
N ALA A 174 -32.94 -29.19 -32.92
CA ALA A 174 -32.89 -28.91 -34.35
C ALA A 174 -31.64 -29.48 -35.05
N ASN A 175 -30.72 -30.11 -34.32
CA ASN A 175 -29.43 -30.60 -34.81
C ASN A 175 -28.55 -29.51 -35.45
N ASP A 176 -28.75 -28.25 -35.06
CA ASP A 176 -27.97 -27.09 -35.52
C ASP A 176 -26.71 -26.94 -34.65
N THR A 177 -25.65 -27.59 -35.09
CA THR A 177 -24.35 -27.61 -34.40
C THR A 177 -23.74 -26.21 -34.27
N THR A 178 -23.93 -25.34 -35.26
CA THR A 178 -23.36 -24.00 -35.25
C THR A 178 -24.02 -23.13 -34.19
N ARG A 179 -25.35 -23.20 -34.09
CA ARG A 179 -26.11 -22.47 -33.06
C ARG A 179 -25.83 -23.03 -31.67
N ALA A 180 -25.72 -24.35 -31.53
CA ALA A 180 -25.38 -25.00 -30.27
C ALA A 180 -24.00 -24.60 -29.74
N ASP A 181 -22.98 -24.53 -30.62
CA ASP A 181 -21.62 -24.13 -30.22
C ASP A 181 -21.56 -22.65 -29.78
N LYS A 182 -22.34 -21.77 -30.43
CA LYS A 182 -22.45 -20.36 -30.02
C LYS A 182 -23.08 -20.22 -28.63
N CYS A 183 -24.15 -20.96 -28.35
CA CYS A 183 -24.78 -20.95 -27.03
C CYS A 183 -23.83 -21.46 -25.95
N ARG A 184 -23.08 -22.55 -26.21
CA ARG A 184 -22.07 -23.08 -25.27
C ARG A 184 -20.96 -22.08 -24.97
N ALA A 185 -20.45 -21.39 -26.00
CA ALA A 185 -19.43 -20.36 -25.81
C ALA A 185 -19.94 -19.18 -24.95
N LYS A 186 -21.21 -18.80 -25.14
CA LYS A 186 -21.84 -17.73 -24.37
C LYS A 186 -22.11 -18.13 -22.91
N LEU A 187 -22.54 -19.37 -22.68
CA LEU A 187 -22.72 -19.94 -21.33
C LEU A 187 -21.39 -19.99 -20.55
N LEU A 188 -20.28 -20.31 -21.20
CA LEU A 188 -18.95 -20.27 -20.57
C LEU A 188 -18.57 -18.86 -20.10
N GLN A 189 -18.84 -17.83 -20.91
CA GLN A 189 -18.60 -16.43 -20.52
C GLN A 189 -19.49 -16.00 -19.35
N MET A 190 -20.72 -16.48 -19.30
CA MET A 190 -21.66 -16.21 -18.19
C MET A 190 -21.24 -16.92 -16.90
N GLN A 191 -20.68 -18.13 -17.00
CA GLN A 191 -20.15 -18.89 -15.86
C GLN A 191 -19.02 -18.12 -15.14
N ASP A 192 -18.07 -17.57 -15.90
CA ASP A 192 -16.98 -16.76 -15.34
C ASP A 192 -17.52 -15.51 -14.62
N ARG A 193 -18.56 -14.89 -15.18
CA ARG A 193 -19.26 -13.74 -14.57
C ARG A 193 -19.98 -14.12 -13.28
N MET A 194 -20.59 -15.30 -13.22
CA MET A 194 -21.31 -15.79 -12.05
C MET A 194 -20.33 -16.06 -10.89
N LEU A 195 -19.18 -16.67 -11.19
CA LEU A 195 -18.12 -16.89 -10.21
C LEU A 195 -17.52 -15.59 -9.66
N MET A 196 -17.54 -14.49 -10.39
CA MET A 196 -17.11 -13.19 -9.88
C MET A 196 -18.15 -12.48 -9.00
N LEU A 197 -19.41 -12.89 -9.04
CA LEU A 197 -20.51 -12.27 -8.29
C LEU A 197 -20.90 -13.07 -7.03
N GLU A 198 -20.52 -14.34 -6.94
CA GLU A 198 -20.80 -15.21 -5.78
C GLU A 198 -19.71 -15.15 -4.68
N TRP A 199 -18.61 -14.40 -4.89
CA TRP A 199 -17.45 -14.32 -3.97
C TRP A 199 -17.14 -12.89 -3.52
#